data_AF-A0A349TGZ2-F1
#
_entry.id   AF-A0A349TGZ2-F1
#
_cell.length_a   1.000
_cell.length_b   1.000
_cell.length_c   1.000
_cell.angle_alpha   90.00
_cell.angle_beta   90.00
_cell.angle_gamma   90.00
#
_symmetry.space_group_name_H-M   'P 1'
#
loop_
_entity.id
_entity.type
_entity.pdbx_description
1 polymer ?
#
loop_
_entity_poly.entity_id
_entity_poly.type
_entity_poly.pdbx_seq_one_letter_code
_entity_poly.pdbx_strand_id
1 'polypeptide(L)' 'RALSAAVASGDKITDDAAAVEALGLKPLVVPGSTDNIKITHESDLGLAERIIEQQASTAGVSP' A
#
# COMPACT_ATOMS: atom_id res chain seq x y z
N ARG A 1 6.19 4.82 -17.70
CA ARG A 1 7.49 5.49 -17.97
C ARG A 1 8.49 5.24 -16.84
N ALA A 2 8.16 5.59 -15.58
CA ALA A 2 9.04 5.35 -14.42
C ALA A 2 9.43 3.88 -14.20
N LEU A 3 8.44 2.97 -14.04
CA LEU A 3 8.70 1.53 -13.89
C LEU A 3 9.53 0.95 -15.05
N SER A 4 9.19 1.32 -16.29
CA SER A 4 9.94 0.86 -17.48
C SER A 4 11.39 1.35 -17.47
N ALA A 5 11.66 2.56 -16.98
CA ALA A 5 13.01 3.10 -16.83
C ALA A 5 13.78 2.36 -15.73
N ALA A 6 13.15 2.11 -14.57
CA ALA A 6 13.75 1.37 -13.45
C ALA A 6 14.12 -0.08 -13.81
N VAL A 7 13.26 -0.75 -14.60
CA VAL A 7 13.55 -2.09 -15.13
C VAL A 7 14.73 -2.05 -16.10
N ALA A 8 14.83 -1.02 -16.93
CA ALA A 8 15.92 -0.88 -17.90
C ALA A 8 17.26 -0.50 -17.24
N SER A 9 17.25 0.24 -16.14
CA SER A 9 18.45 0.59 -15.37
C SER A 9 18.91 -0.52 -14.43
N GLY A 10 18.06 -1.52 -14.16
CA GLY A 10 18.36 -2.59 -13.19
C GLY A 10 18.28 -2.13 -11.74
N ASP A 11 17.59 -1.01 -11.49
CA ASP A 11 17.44 -0.47 -10.14
C ASP A 11 16.56 -1.40 -9.29
N LYS A 12 17.00 -1.68 -8.06
CA LYS A 12 16.19 -2.36 -7.07
C LYS A 12 15.17 -1.40 -6.47
N ILE A 13 14.04 -1.25 -7.15
CA ILE A 13 12.86 -0.52 -6.65
C ILE A 13 11.90 -1.48 -5.94
N THR A 14 11.24 -1.00 -4.88
CA THR A 14 10.29 -1.78 -4.07
C THR A 14 8.82 -1.49 -4.37
N ASP A 15 8.55 -0.32 -4.96
CA ASP A 15 7.23 0.17 -5.32
C ASP A 15 7.31 1.22 -6.45
N ASP A 16 6.15 1.65 -6.93
CA ASP A 16 6.01 2.60 -8.02
C ASP A 16 6.47 4.02 -7.63
N ALA A 17 6.35 4.41 -6.35
CA ALA A 17 6.76 5.72 -5.88
C ALA A 17 8.29 5.85 -5.94
N ALA A 18 9.02 4.82 -5.50
CA ALA A 18 10.48 4.73 -5.62
C ALA A 18 10.94 4.83 -7.08
N ALA A 19 10.18 4.24 -8.02
CA ALA A 19 10.47 4.37 -9.46
C ALA A 19 10.33 5.82 -9.95
N VAL A 20 9.33 6.55 -9.44
CA VAL A 20 9.11 7.96 -9.78
C VAL A 20 10.18 8.86 -9.15
N GLU A 21 10.59 8.58 -7.92
CA GLU A 21 11.69 9.26 -7.23
C GLU A 21 13.02 9.10 -7.97
N ALA A 22 13.29 7.90 -8.50
CA ALA A 22 14.49 7.63 -9.31
C ALA A 22 14.59 8.51 -10.57
N LEU A 23 13.46 9.04 -11.08
CA LEU A 23 13.43 10.02 -12.17
C LEU A 23 13.67 11.47 -11.70
N GLY A 24 13.98 11.69 -10.42
CA GLY A 24 14.13 13.03 -9.82
C GLY A 24 12.80 13.74 -9.55
N LEU A 25 11.68 13.03 -9.64
CA LEU A 25 10.35 13.56 -9.37
C LEU A 25 9.98 13.37 -7.89
N LYS A 26 8.87 13.98 -7.48
CA LYS A 26 8.38 13.96 -6.09
C LYS A 26 6.94 13.44 -6.05
N PRO A 27 6.72 12.14 -5.77
CA PRO A 27 5.38 11.61 -5.55
C PRO A 27 4.66 12.34 -4.41
N LEU A 28 3.34 12.41 -4.50
CA LEU A 28 2.53 12.97 -3.42
C LEU A 28 2.16 11.87 -2.42
N VAL A 29 2.30 12.18 -1.12
CA VAL A 29 1.83 11.32 -0.03
C VAL A 29 0.46 11.80 0.40
N VAL A 30 -0.51 10.88 0.42
CA VAL A 30 -1.89 11.13 0.86
C VAL A 30 -2.15 10.29 2.11
N PRO A 31 -2.85 10.82 3.13
CA PRO A 31 -3.20 10.05 4.32
C PRO A 31 -3.99 8.77 3.95
N GLY A 32 -3.51 7.62 4.42
CA GLY A 32 -4.16 6.33 4.27
C GLY A 32 -4.91 5.89 5.53
N SER A 33 -5.65 4.79 5.45
CA SER A 33 -6.24 4.11 6.60
C SER A 33 -5.21 3.20 7.27
N THR A 34 -5.24 3.11 8.61
CA THR A 34 -4.45 2.16 9.39
C THR A 34 -4.86 0.70 9.12
N ASP A 35 -6.08 0.51 8.62
CA ASP A 35 -6.63 -0.81 8.30
C ASP A 35 -6.11 -1.36 6.96
N ASN A 36 -5.47 -0.52 6.14
CA ASN A 36 -4.88 -0.91 4.86
C ASN A 36 -3.55 -1.64 5.07
N ILE A 37 -3.62 -2.80 5.73
CA ILE A 37 -2.44 -3.60 6.07
C ILE A 37 -1.98 -4.43 4.87
N LYS A 38 -0.68 -4.74 4.83
CA LYS A 38 -0.12 -5.75 3.94
C LYS A 38 0.00 -7.07 4.69
N ILE A 39 -0.69 -8.10 4.25
CA ILE A 39 -0.50 -9.46 4.76
C ILE A 39 0.85 -9.98 4.23
N THR A 40 1.79 -10.20 5.14
CA THR A 40 3.18 -10.60 4.83
C THR A 40 3.56 -11.94 5.45
N HIS A 41 2.94 -12.29 6.56
CA HIS A 41 3.12 -13.55 7.29
C HIS A 41 1.77 -14.18 7.63
N GLU A 42 1.77 -15.49 7.90
CA GLU A 42 0.55 -16.22 8.29
C GLU A 42 -0.10 -15.64 9.55
N SER A 43 0.69 -15.12 10.48
CA SER A 43 0.20 -14.45 11.70
C SER A 43 -0.67 -13.22 11.42
N ASP A 44 -0.53 -12.58 10.26
CA ASP A 44 -1.27 -11.36 9.91
C ASP A 44 -2.74 -11.66 9.59
N LEU A 45 -3.08 -12.92 9.28
CA LEU A 45 -4.43 -13.32 8.89
C LEU A 45 -5.46 -13.08 10.01
N GLY A 46 -5.08 -13.34 11.26
CA GLY A 46 -5.96 -13.08 12.40
C GLY A 46 -6.25 -11.59 12.59
N LEU A 47 -5.29 -10.71 12.27
CA LEU A 47 -5.50 -9.26 12.29
C LEU A 47 -6.39 -8.81 11.14
N ALA A 48 -6.15 -9.33 9.93
CA ALA A 48 -6.96 -9.01 8.75
C ALA A 48 -8.44 -9.40 8.95
N GLU A 49 -8.70 -10.57 9.53
CA GLU A 49 -10.06 -11.02 9.87
C GLU A 49 -10.76 -10.02 10.79
N ARG A 50 -10.09 -9.61 11.88
CA ARG A 50 -10.65 -8.62 12.84
C ARG A 50 -10.94 -7.27 12.19
N ILE A 51 -10.04 -6.78 11.33
CA ILE A 51 -10.24 -5.53 10.59
C ILE A 51 -11.50 -5.62 9.72
N ILE A 52 -11.67 -6.72 8.98
CA ILE A 52 -12.84 -6.93 8.10
C ILE A 52 -14.14 -7.01 8.92
N GLU A 53 -14.14 -7.74 10.03
CA GLU A 53 -15.29 -7.84 10.95
C GLU A 53 -15.70 -6.46 11.49
N GLN A 54 -14.71 -5.66 11.92
CA GLN A 54 -14.93 -4.31 12.44
C GLN A 54 -15.47 -3.36 11.36
N GLN A 55 -14.93 -3.43 10.15
CA GLN A 55 -15.40 -2.62 9.02
C GLN A 55 -16.84 -2.97 8.62
N ALA A 56 -17.18 -4.27 8.57
CA ALA A 56 -18.54 -4.72 8.30
C ALA A 56 -19.53 -4.23 9.37
N SER A 57 -19.11 -4.25 10.64
CA SER A 57 -19.92 -3.76 11.76
C SER A 57 -20.10 -2.23 11.75
N THR A 58 -19.07 -1.51 11.32
CA THR A 58 -19.07 -0.03 11.27
C THR A 58 -19.83 0.48 10.04
N ALA A 59 -19.82 -0.27 8.92
CA ALA A 59 -20.57 0.06 7.71
C ALA A 59 -22.10 0.05 7.90
N GLY A 60 -22.60 -0.60 8.96
CA GLY A 60 -24.02 -0.58 9.35
C GLY A 60 -24.46 0.64 10.18
N VAL A 61 -23.52 1.50 10.59
CA VAL A 61 -23.81 2.75 11.31
C VAL A 61 -23.63 3.91 10.32
N SER A 62 -24.64 4.15 9.49
CA SER A 62 -24.78 5.46 8.85
C SER A 62 -25.32 6.46 9.88
N PRO A 63 -24.83 7.72 9.92
CA PRO A 63 -25.57 8.82 10.56
C PRO A 63 -26.85 9.16 9.79
#